data_AF-A0A9W6KC68-F1
#
_entry.id   AF-A0A9W6KC68-F1
#
_cell.length_a   1.000
_cell.length_b   1.000
_cell.length_c   1.000
_cell.angle_alpha   90.00
_cell.angle_beta   90.00
_cell.angle_gamma   90.00
#
_symmetry.space_group_name_H-M   'P 1'
#
loop_
_entity.id
_entity.type
_entity.pdbx_description
1 polymer ?
#
loop_
_entity_poly.entity_id
_entity_poly.type
_entity_poly.pdbx_seq_one_letter_code
_entity_poly.pdbx_strand_id
1 'polypeptide(L)'
;MLRGVSKGRVPFGSGRLGRRAAARPIARPGLLARLDAAPGIVVLTGGAGAGKSTLLDAWSGATADDVTAADVDDVLRRHHGQKLVLATAEDLAIPGSVQVRADELAFAEDETYQVLAAAFADAEAADVLAPDLHLLTNGWPGLVALTAAWLAQHPAHERRARLLTLTRCEAELADYLVPAVVAGLSGAERELVRRLAHLPGIDARLADRLDITEDLRAIPPFVQELLRRPGWFVVPEGWKAALRAELPLSAAEYSRLRDAYFA
;
A
#
# COMPACT_ATOMS: atom_id res chain seq x y z
N MET A 1 30.96 11.62 -49.07
CA MET A 1 30.72 12.55 -47.96
C MET A 1 29.25 12.94 -47.96
N LEU A 2 28.43 12.38 -47.07
CA LEU A 2 27.04 12.80 -46.86
C LEU A 2 26.83 13.09 -45.37
N ARG A 3 26.33 14.29 -45.10
CA ARG A 3 26.13 14.89 -43.77
C ARG A 3 24.91 14.28 -43.06
N GLY A 4 25.00 14.32 -41.72
CA GLY A 4 24.15 13.62 -40.76
C GLY A 4 22.65 13.94 -40.78
N VAL A 5 21.89 12.93 -40.38
CA VAL A 5 20.51 13.04 -39.93
C VAL A 5 20.53 13.04 -38.40
N SER A 6 20.27 14.21 -37.81
CA SER A 6 20.01 14.39 -36.39
C SER A 6 18.59 13.88 -36.10
N LYS A 7 18.45 12.81 -35.30
CA LYS A 7 17.16 12.41 -34.74
C LYS A 7 16.83 13.39 -33.61
N GLY A 8 15.80 14.20 -33.84
CA GLY A 8 15.28 15.16 -32.87
C GLY A 8 14.86 14.46 -31.57
N ARG A 9 15.46 14.88 -30.47
CA ARG A 9 14.90 14.73 -29.12
C ARG A 9 13.58 15.48 -29.10
N VAL A 10 12.47 14.76 -28.99
CA VAL A 10 11.19 15.35 -28.62
C VAL A 10 11.29 15.71 -27.14
N PRO A 11 11.09 16.96 -26.72
CA PRO A 11 11.00 17.27 -25.30
C PRO A 11 9.73 16.62 -24.77
N PHE A 12 9.89 15.63 -23.90
CA PHE A 12 8.81 15.12 -23.07
C PHE A 12 8.32 16.29 -22.21
N GLY A 13 7.22 16.92 -22.65
CA GLY A 13 6.43 17.75 -21.78
C GLY A 13 6.00 16.90 -20.60
N SER A 14 6.10 17.43 -19.39
CA SER A 14 5.55 16.87 -18.15
C SER A 14 4.01 16.82 -18.24
N GLY A 15 3.50 16.03 -19.17
CA GLY A 15 2.10 15.70 -19.31
C GLY A 15 1.68 15.18 -17.95
N ARG A 16 0.82 15.95 -17.29
CA ARG A 16 0.26 15.60 -16.00
C ARG A 16 -0.46 14.27 -16.21
N LEU A 17 0.20 13.16 -15.87
CA LEU A 17 -0.47 11.89 -15.58
C LEU A 17 -1.67 12.29 -14.72
N GLY A 18 -2.88 12.02 -15.21
CA GLY A 18 -4.11 12.54 -14.62
C GLY A 18 -4.03 12.35 -13.12
N ARG A 19 -3.94 13.45 -12.39
CA ARG A 19 -3.69 13.44 -10.95
C ARG A 19 -4.92 12.77 -10.34
N ARG A 20 -4.83 11.46 -10.08
CA ARG A 20 -5.84 10.75 -9.31
C ARG A 20 -5.97 11.54 -8.01
N ALA A 21 -7.20 11.83 -7.58
CA ALA A 21 -7.39 12.47 -6.30
C ALA A 21 -6.62 11.64 -5.28
N ALA A 22 -5.58 12.23 -4.67
CA ALA A 22 -4.76 11.54 -3.69
C ALA A 22 -5.73 10.92 -2.68
N ALA A 23 -5.59 9.62 -2.44
CA ALA A 23 -6.49 8.90 -1.55
C ALA A 23 -6.60 9.69 -0.25
N ARG A 24 -7.82 10.08 0.13
CA ARG A 24 -8.03 10.88 1.32
C ARG A 24 -7.50 10.06 2.51
N PRO A 25 -6.62 10.63 3.36
CA PRO A 25 -6.11 9.90 4.51
C PRO A 25 -7.26 9.38 5.36
N ILE A 26 -7.16 8.13 5.81
CA ILE A 26 -8.12 7.55 6.75
C ILE A 26 -7.94 8.28 8.09
N ALA A 27 -9.00 8.89 8.59
CA ALA A 27 -8.96 9.65 9.83
C ALA A 27 -8.86 8.70 11.03
N ARG A 28 -7.75 8.81 11.78
CA ARG A 28 -7.48 7.99 12.98
C ARG A 28 -7.25 8.85 14.23
N PRO A 29 -8.19 9.74 14.61
CA PRO A 29 -7.93 10.85 15.53
C PRO A 29 -7.36 10.41 16.90
N GLY A 30 -7.83 9.29 17.45
CA GLY A 30 -7.32 8.75 18.72
C GLY A 30 -5.86 8.32 18.64
N LEU A 31 -5.48 7.58 17.58
CA LEU A 31 -4.10 7.18 17.37
C LEU A 31 -3.21 8.38 17.02
N LEU A 32 -3.68 9.30 16.18
CA LEU A 32 -2.93 10.50 15.82
C LEU A 32 -2.64 11.36 17.06
N ALA A 33 -3.63 11.59 17.93
CA ALA A 33 -3.45 12.31 19.18
C ALA A 33 -2.46 11.61 20.12
N ARG A 34 -2.49 10.27 20.17
CA ARG A 34 -1.55 9.47 20.95
C ARG A 34 -0.12 9.55 20.37
N LEU A 35 0.02 9.54 19.05
CA LEU A 35 1.29 9.78 18.39
C LEU A 35 1.78 11.16 18.77
N ASP A 36 0.98 12.21 18.62
CA ASP A 36 1.34 13.61 18.94
C ASP A 36 1.79 13.80 20.39
N ALA A 37 1.08 13.18 21.35
CA ALA A 37 1.41 13.23 22.77
C ALA A 37 2.67 12.45 23.18
N ALA A 38 3.20 11.58 22.31
CA ALA A 38 4.37 10.76 22.65
C ALA A 38 5.63 11.65 22.85
N PRO A 39 6.30 11.58 24.02
CA PRO A 39 7.39 12.49 24.38
C PRO A 39 8.74 12.15 23.73
N GLY A 40 8.81 11.06 22.95
CA GLY A 40 10.07 10.59 22.35
C GLY A 40 9.83 9.52 21.31
N ILE A 41 10.08 8.26 21.67
CA ILE A 41 10.03 7.13 20.74
C ILE A 41 8.63 6.53 20.71
N VAL A 42 8.12 6.30 19.50
CA VAL A 42 6.94 5.47 19.25
C VAL A 42 7.38 4.22 18.51
N VAL A 43 6.90 3.06 18.93
CA VAL A 43 7.08 1.80 18.23
C VAL A 43 5.73 1.33 17.72
N LEU A 44 5.63 1.14 16.41
CA LEU A 44 4.47 0.56 15.74
C LEU A 44 4.80 -0.90 15.44
N THR A 45 4.13 -1.81 16.13
CA THR A 45 4.36 -3.25 16.02
C THR A 45 3.19 -3.91 15.29
N GLY A 46 3.48 -4.58 14.18
CA GLY A 46 2.50 -5.43 13.52
C GLY A 46 3.04 -6.04 12.24
N GLY A 47 2.47 -7.16 11.82
CA GLY A 47 2.85 -7.84 10.58
C GLY A 47 2.63 -7.00 9.32
N ALA A 48 2.91 -7.61 8.17
CA ALA A 48 2.60 -7.00 6.88
C ALA A 48 1.08 -6.77 6.75
N GLY A 49 0.69 -5.59 6.26
CA GLY A 49 -0.73 -5.23 6.14
C GLY A 49 -1.43 -4.78 7.44
N ALA A 50 -0.72 -4.73 8.58
CA ALA A 50 -1.30 -4.28 9.85
C ALA A 50 -1.69 -2.78 9.88
N GLY A 51 -1.37 -1.98 8.85
CA GLY A 51 -1.77 -0.56 8.78
C GLY A 51 -0.75 0.44 9.31
N LYS A 52 0.50 0.03 9.59
CA LYS A 52 1.59 0.91 10.03
C LYS A 52 1.80 2.08 9.06
N SER A 53 2.00 1.79 7.78
CA SER A 53 2.18 2.82 6.74
C SER A 53 0.95 3.72 6.62
N THR A 54 -0.26 3.16 6.67
CA THR A 54 -1.49 3.95 6.63
C THR A 54 -1.59 4.93 7.80
N LEU A 55 -1.23 4.52 9.02
CA LEU A 55 -1.18 5.42 10.17
C LEU A 55 -0.10 6.51 9.99
N LEU A 56 1.10 6.13 9.54
CA LEU A 56 2.22 7.04 9.31
C LEU A 56 1.98 8.03 8.15
N ASP A 57 1.16 7.64 7.18
CA ASP A 57 0.74 8.46 6.06
C ASP A 57 -0.32 9.49 6.49
N ALA A 58 -1.23 9.10 7.39
CA ALA A 58 -2.18 10.03 8.01
C ALA A 58 -1.52 10.99 9.00
N TRP A 59 -0.36 10.62 9.56
CA TRP A 59 0.36 11.40 10.55
C TRP A 59 1.49 12.25 9.91
N SER A 60 1.28 13.56 9.83
CA SER A 60 2.24 14.52 9.26
C SER A 60 3.42 14.88 10.19
N GLY A 61 3.54 14.22 11.34
CA GLY A 61 4.30 14.72 12.49
C GLY A 61 5.76 14.28 12.65
N ALA A 62 6.28 13.28 11.90
CA ALA A 62 7.71 12.95 11.96
C ALA A 62 8.27 12.18 10.75
N THR A 63 9.61 12.20 10.66
CA THR A 63 10.44 11.23 9.94
C THR A 63 10.20 9.84 10.52
N ALA A 64 9.79 8.90 9.68
CA ALA A 64 9.66 7.49 10.06
C ALA A 64 10.76 6.73 9.33
N ASP A 65 11.47 5.90 10.08
CA ASP A 65 12.47 4.99 9.54
C ASP A 65 11.96 3.56 9.72
N ASP A 66 12.15 2.73 8.69
CA ASP A 66 12.01 1.29 8.82
C ASP A 66 13.29 0.76 9.48
N VAL A 67 13.17 0.15 10.66
CA VAL A 67 14.31 -0.22 11.50
C VAL A 67 14.18 -1.67 11.93
N THR A 68 15.27 -2.42 11.82
CA THR A 68 15.35 -3.79 12.35
C THR A 68 15.87 -3.79 13.79
N ALA A 69 15.64 -4.89 14.54
CA ALA A 69 16.12 -5.02 15.93
C ALA A 69 17.64 -4.77 16.06
N ALA A 70 18.44 -5.12 15.05
CA ALA A 70 19.89 -4.94 15.05
C ALA A 70 20.34 -3.48 14.91
N ASP A 71 19.48 -2.60 14.40
CA ASP A 71 19.81 -1.21 14.08
C ASP A 71 19.31 -0.21 15.12
N VAL A 72 18.50 -0.67 16.10
CA VAL A 72 17.78 0.20 17.04
C VAL A 72 18.74 1.16 17.75
N ASP A 73 19.81 0.66 18.36
CA ASP A 73 20.76 1.49 19.11
C ASP A 73 21.40 2.58 18.23
N ASP A 74 21.69 2.28 16.97
CA ASP A 74 22.30 3.24 16.07
C ASP A 74 21.31 4.32 15.63
N VAL A 75 20.07 3.94 15.33
CA VAL A 75 19.00 4.89 15.01
C VAL A 75 18.69 5.78 16.22
N LEU A 76 18.61 5.21 17.42
CA LEU A 76 18.39 5.97 18.65
C LEU A 76 19.49 7.01 18.88
N ARG A 77 20.75 6.67 18.62
CA ARG A 77 21.87 7.63 18.69
C ARG A 77 21.76 8.74 17.65
N ARG A 78 21.40 8.39 16.40
CA ARG A 78 21.27 9.35 15.29
C ARG A 78 20.14 10.37 15.51
N HIS A 79 19.07 9.97 16.19
CA HIS A 79 17.87 10.79 16.39
C HIS A 79 17.71 11.30 17.82
N HIS A 80 18.80 11.40 18.60
CA HIS A 80 18.73 11.87 19.98
C HIS A 80 18.10 13.27 20.08
N GLY A 81 17.05 13.39 20.89
CA GLY A 81 16.30 14.65 21.07
C GLY A 81 15.25 14.93 20.01
N GLN A 82 15.04 14.02 19.04
CA GLN A 82 13.95 14.06 18.09
C GLN A 82 12.88 13.02 18.43
N LYS A 83 11.66 13.29 18.01
CA LYS A 83 10.59 12.29 18.03
C LYS A 83 10.86 11.27 16.93
N LEU A 84 10.94 10.00 17.33
CA LEU A 84 11.28 8.90 16.43
C LEU A 84 10.12 7.92 16.39
N VAL A 85 9.74 7.48 15.19
CA VAL A 85 8.76 6.41 15.01
C VAL A 85 9.41 5.23 14.31
N LEU A 86 9.37 4.07 14.97
CA LEU A 86 9.92 2.81 14.51
C LEU A 86 8.77 1.90 14.07
N ALA A 87 8.77 1.46 12.82
CA ALA A 87 7.80 0.49 12.32
C ALA A 87 8.45 -0.89 12.21
N THR A 88 7.91 -1.88 12.93
CA THR A 88 8.50 -3.22 13.04
C THR A 88 7.43 -4.32 12.92
N ALA A 89 7.84 -5.50 12.46
CA ALA A 89 7.02 -6.71 12.48
C ALA A 89 7.07 -7.42 13.84
N GLU A 90 8.17 -7.23 14.58
CA GLU A 90 8.44 -7.87 15.86
C GLU A 90 8.30 -6.87 17.00
N ASP A 91 7.92 -7.36 18.18
CA ASP A 91 7.76 -6.52 19.37
C ASP A 91 9.13 -6.02 19.85
N LEU A 92 9.37 -4.71 19.76
CA LEU A 92 10.61 -4.07 20.22
C LEU A 92 10.36 -3.40 21.57
N ALA A 93 10.84 -4.04 22.64
CA ALA A 93 10.73 -3.55 24.00
C ALA A 93 11.75 -2.42 24.27
N ILE A 94 11.43 -1.20 23.82
CA ILE A 94 12.24 -0.01 24.07
C ILE A 94 11.74 0.71 25.33
N PRO A 95 12.55 0.85 26.39
CA PRO A 95 12.13 1.53 27.61
C PRO A 95 11.66 2.97 27.36
N GLY A 96 10.52 3.35 27.95
CA GLY A 96 9.96 4.70 27.82
C GLY A 96 9.32 5.02 26.46
N SER A 97 9.28 4.05 25.53
CA SER A 97 8.58 4.22 24.25
C SER A 97 7.06 4.05 24.39
N VAL A 98 6.31 4.72 23.52
CA VAL A 98 4.87 4.46 23.33
C VAL A 98 4.72 3.33 22.33
N GLN A 99 4.05 2.25 22.74
CA GLN A 99 3.85 1.04 21.93
C GLN A 99 2.46 1.03 21.31
N VAL A 100 2.38 0.98 19.98
CA VAL A 100 1.12 0.80 19.24
C VAL A 100 1.15 -0.57 18.59
N ARG A 101 0.29 -1.48 19.05
CA ARG A 101 0.28 -2.89 18.63
C ARG A 101 -0.67 -3.14 17.45
N ALA A 102 -0.60 -4.34 16.87
CA ALA A 102 -1.36 -4.70 15.67
C ALA A 102 -2.88 -4.61 15.84
N ASP A 103 -3.39 -4.95 17.03
CA ASP A 103 -4.79 -4.83 17.42
C ASP A 103 -5.24 -3.36 17.50
N GLU A 104 -4.37 -2.47 17.96
CA GLU A 104 -4.63 -1.02 17.95
C GLU A 104 -4.52 -0.42 16.55
N LEU A 105 -3.72 -1.03 15.67
CA LEU A 105 -3.61 -0.60 14.28
C LEU A 105 -4.79 -1.07 13.42
N ALA A 106 -5.56 -2.07 13.88
CA ALA A 106 -6.77 -2.52 13.21
C ALA A 106 -7.73 -1.34 13.01
N PHE A 107 -8.41 -1.34 11.86
CA PHE A 107 -9.41 -0.33 11.58
C PHE A 107 -10.64 -0.54 12.44
N ALA A 108 -11.14 0.53 13.05
CA ALA A 108 -12.51 0.57 13.54
C ALA A 108 -13.51 0.44 12.37
N GLU A 109 -14.79 0.22 12.70
CA GLU A 109 -15.87 0.17 11.69
C GLU A 109 -15.93 1.46 10.87
N ASP A 110 -15.88 2.63 11.52
CA ASP A 110 -15.83 3.95 10.85
C ASP A 110 -14.63 4.10 9.91
N GLU A 111 -13.48 3.52 10.27
CA GLU A 111 -12.28 3.53 9.43
C GLU A 111 -12.44 2.57 8.22
N THR A 112 -13.12 1.43 8.42
CA THR A 112 -13.51 0.48 7.37
C THR A 112 -14.49 1.13 6.38
N TYR A 113 -15.47 1.87 6.89
CA TYR A 113 -16.39 2.69 6.09
C TYR A 113 -15.63 3.68 5.21
N GLN A 114 -14.66 4.42 5.77
CA GLN A 114 -13.88 5.39 4.99
C GLN A 114 -13.13 4.74 3.83
N VAL A 115 -12.59 3.53 4.02
CA VAL A 115 -11.94 2.77 2.95
C VAL A 115 -12.94 2.39 1.86
N LEU A 116 -14.12 1.90 2.23
CA LEU A 116 -15.15 1.52 1.26
C LEU A 116 -15.72 2.73 0.51
N ALA A 117 -15.97 3.85 1.20
CA ALA A 117 -16.47 5.07 0.60
C ALA A 117 -15.48 5.61 -0.45
N ALA A 118 -14.18 5.54 -0.15
CA ALA A 118 -13.13 5.89 -1.10
C ALA A 118 -13.06 4.92 -2.28
N ALA A 119 -13.17 3.61 -2.04
CA ALA A 119 -13.09 2.59 -3.09
C ALA A 119 -14.29 2.61 -4.05
N PHE A 120 -15.50 2.88 -3.53
CA PHE A 120 -16.73 2.84 -4.30
C PHE A 120 -17.12 4.18 -4.91
N ALA A 121 -16.56 5.29 -4.41
CA ALA A 121 -17.07 6.64 -4.63
C ALA A 121 -18.58 6.76 -4.31
N ASP A 122 -19.04 5.99 -3.32
CA ASP A 122 -20.44 5.83 -2.92
C ASP A 122 -20.50 5.61 -1.40
N ALA A 123 -20.93 6.64 -0.68
CA ALA A 123 -21.00 6.65 0.77
C ALA A 123 -22.14 5.77 1.32
N GLU A 124 -23.26 5.68 0.60
CA GLU A 124 -24.42 4.89 1.06
C GLU A 124 -24.13 3.40 0.92
N ALA A 125 -23.54 2.99 -0.21
CA ALA A 125 -23.10 1.61 -0.39
C ALA A 125 -22.00 1.21 0.62
N ALA A 126 -21.12 2.15 0.98
CA ALA A 126 -20.10 1.92 1.99
C ALA A 126 -20.69 1.69 3.38
N ASP A 127 -21.67 2.51 3.79
CA ASP A 127 -22.37 2.41 5.09
C ASP A 127 -23.00 1.03 5.27
N VAL A 128 -23.64 0.51 4.23
CA VAL A 128 -24.29 -0.82 4.25
C VAL A 128 -23.30 -1.97 4.39
N LEU A 129 -22.09 -1.86 3.80
CA LEU A 129 -21.13 -2.97 3.72
C LEU A 129 -20.02 -2.91 4.78
N ALA A 130 -19.80 -1.75 5.41
CA ALA A 130 -18.73 -1.56 6.38
C ALA A 130 -18.82 -2.49 7.60
N PRO A 131 -19.98 -2.71 8.25
CA PRO A 131 -20.07 -3.57 9.42
C PRO A 131 -19.71 -5.03 9.08
N ASP A 132 -20.29 -5.56 7.99
CA ASP A 132 -20.06 -6.93 7.52
C ASP A 132 -18.58 -7.13 7.14
N LEU A 133 -17.98 -6.16 6.45
CA LEU A 133 -16.57 -6.24 6.08
C LEU A 133 -15.65 -6.12 7.29
N HIS A 134 -15.94 -5.21 8.21
CA HIS A 134 -15.17 -5.02 9.43
C HIS A 134 -15.17 -6.32 10.25
N LEU A 135 -16.33 -6.95 10.42
CA LEU A 135 -16.46 -8.23 11.12
C LEU A 135 -15.67 -9.34 10.42
N LEU A 136 -15.80 -9.46 9.10
CA LEU A 136 -15.10 -10.48 8.31
C LEU A 136 -13.57 -10.34 8.39
N THR A 137 -13.07 -9.12 8.43
CA THR A 137 -11.63 -8.83 8.40
C THR A 137 -11.04 -8.54 9.77
N ASN A 138 -11.88 -8.50 10.81
CA ASN A 138 -11.55 -7.95 12.13
C ASN A 138 -10.84 -6.58 12.05
N GLY A 139 -11.25 -5.76 11.07
CA GLY A 139 -10.64 -4.48 10.77
C GLY A 139 -9.21 -4.51 10.24
N TRP A 140 -8.64 -5.68 9.89
CA TRP A 140 -7.25 -5.75 9.44
C TRP A 140 -7.01 -4.90 8.18
N PRO A 141 -6.21 -3.81 8.23
CA PRO A 141 -6.19 -2.80 7.18
C PRO A 141 -5.88 -3.34 5.78
N GLY A 142 -4.94 -4.28 5.70
CA GLY A 142 -4.59 -4.95 4.44
C GLY A 142 -5.73 -5.79 3.84
N LEU A 143 -6.54 -6.46 4.67
CA LEU A 143 -7.67 -7.27 4.23
C LEU A 143 -8.88 -6.40 3.90
N VAL A 144 -9.12 -5.34 4.67
CA VAL A 144 -10.15 -4.34 4.39
C VAL A 144 -9.90 -3.72 3.01
N ALA A 145 -8.68 -3.21 2.77
CA ALA A 145 -8.32 -2.62 1.48
C ALA A 145 -8.42 -3.63 0.32
N LEU A 146 -8.01 -4.88 0.56
CA LEU A 146 -8.08 -5.95 -0.44
C LEU A 146 -9.51 -6.28 -0.83
N THR A 147 -10.36 -6.49 0.17
CA THR A 147 -11.76 -6.82 -0.06
C THR A 147 -12.50 -5.65 -0.68
N ALA A 148 -12.24 -4.41 -0.26
CA ALA A 148 -12.81 -3.21 -0.87
C ALA A 148 -12.41 -3.08 -2.34
N ALA A 149 -11.13 -3.30 -2.68
CA ALA A 149 -10.65 -3.27 -4.06
C ALA A 149 -11.26 -4.40 -4.92
N TRP A 150 -11.44 -5.59 -4.36
CA TRP A 150 -12.12 -6.69 -5.03
C TRP A 150 -13.60 -6.37 -5.29
N LEU A 151 -14.33 -5.90 -4.26
CA LEU A 151 -15.75 -5.53 -4.37
C LEU A 151 -15.97 -4.40 -5.38
N ALA A 152 -15.04 -3.45 -5.50
CA ALA A 152 -15.13 -2.35 -6.45
C ALA A 152 -15.14 -2.81 -7.93
N GLN A 153 -14.67 -4.03 -8.23
CA GLN A 153 -14.69 -4.62 -9.57
C GLN A 153 -16.08 -5.17 -9.96
N HIS A 154 -17.01 -5.26 -9.01
CA HIS A 154 -18.35 -5.80 -9.24
C HIS A 154 -19.40 -4.68 -9.31
N PRO A 155 -20.50 -4.89 -10.07
CA PRO A 155 -21.65 -4.01 -10.05
C PRO A 155 -22.18 -3.78 -8.63
N ALA A 156 -22.65 -2.56 -8.33
CA ALA A 156 -23.07 -2.17 -6.98
C ALA A 156 -24.08 -3.14 -6.34
N HIS A 157 -25.05 -3.62 -7.12
CA HIS A 157 -26.09 -4.56 -6.66
C HIS A 157 -25.57 -5.97 -6.35
N GLU A 158 -24.37 -6.35 -6.83
CA GLU A 158 -23.76 -7.66 -6.54
C GLU A 158 -22.85 -7.63 -5.31
N ARG A 159 -22.32 -6.47 -4.92
CA ARG A 159 -21.25 -6.37 -3.91
C ARG A 159 -21.60 -7.03 -2.58
N ARG A 160 -22.84 -6.86 -2.10
CA ARG A 160 -23.30 -7.51 -0.86
C ARG A 160 -23.30 -9.04 -0.98
N ALA A 161 -23.84 -9.56 -2.08
CA ALA A 161 -23.87 -11.00 -2.33
C ALA A 161 -22.44 -11.56 -2.40
N ARG A 162 -21.52 -10.84 -3.06
CA ARG A 162 -20.10 -11.17 -3.14
C ARG A 162 -19.43 -11.19 -1.77
N LEU A 163 -19.63 -10.18 -0.93
CA LEU A 163 -19.10 -10.17 0.44
C LEU A 163 -19.60 -11.38 1.26
N LEU A 164 -20.87 -11.73 1.14
CA LEU A 164 -21.45 -12.91 1.79
C LEU A 164 -20.91 -14.25 1.26
N THR A 165 -20.28 -14.28 0.08
CA THR A 165 -19.58 -15.50 -0.36
C THR A 165 -18.26 -15.71 0.39
N LEU A 166 -17.59 -14.62 0.79
CA LEU A 166 -16.32 -14.69 1.51
C LEU A 166 -16.48 -15.24 2.92
N THR A 167 -17.62 -14.99 3.58
CA THR A 167 -17.92 -15.57 4.91
C THR A 167 -18.03 -17.09 4.89
N ARG A 168 -18.10 -17.70 3.70
CA ARG A 168 -18.18 -19.15 3.48
C ARG A 168 -16.86 -19.76 3.01
N CYS A 169 -15.80 -18.95 2.84
CA CYS A 169 -14.50 -19.45 2.44
C CYS A 169 -13.83 -20.16 3.64
N GLU A 170 -13.43 -21.42 3.43
CA GLU A 170 -12.70 -22.21 4.44
C GLU A 170 -11.19 -21.91 4.44
N ALA A 171 -10.67 -21.32 3.35
CA ALA A 171 -9.27 -20.88 3.24
C ALA A 171 -9.03 -19.51 3.89
N GLU A 172 -7.78 -19.16 4.16
CA GLU A 172 -7.43 -17.82 4.60
C GLU A 172 -7.91 -16.79 3.56
N LEU A 173 -8.57 -15.73 4.04
CA LEU A 173 -9.22 -14.75 3.17
C LEU A 173 -8.25 -14.11 2.17
N ALA A 174 -6.99 -13.91 2.56
CA ALA A 174 -5.94 -13.39 1.68
C ALA A 174 -5.63 -14.33 0.51
N ASP A 175 -5.51 -15.64 0.78
CA ASP A 175 -5.23 -16.67 -0.22
C ASP A 175 -6.35 -16.80 -1.24
N TYR A 176 -7.59 -16.52 -0.82
CA TYR A 176 -8.73 -16.47 -1.72
C TYR A 176 -8.78 -15.16 -2.55
N LEU A 177 -8.59 -14.02 -1.89
CA LEU A 177 -8.81 -12.71 -2.51
C LEU A 177 -7.71 -12.33 -3.50
N VAL A 178 -6.46 -12.72 -3.28
CA VAL A 178 -5.36 -12.34 -4.20
C VAL A 178 -5.56 -12.94 -5.60
N PRO A 179 -5.78 -14.25 -5.78
CA PRO A 179 -6.10 -14.81 -7.08
C PRO A 179 -7.36 -14.20 -7.71
N ALA A 180 -8.40 -13.95 -6.90
CA ALA A 180 -9.64 -13.34 -7.38
C ALA A 180 -9.43 -11.92 -7.91
N VAL A 181 -8.61 -11.11 -7.24
CA VAL A 181 -8.23 -9.77 -7.69
C VAL A 181 -7.36 -9.84 -8.95
N VAL A 182 -6.37 -10.73 -8.99
CA VAL A 182 -5.48 -10.92 -10.15
C VAL A 182 -6.25 -11.38 -11.40
N ALA A 183 -7.26 -12.24 -11.21
CA ALA A 183 -8.13 -12.70 -12.29
C ALA A 183 -8.93 -11.55 -12.94
N GLY A 184 -9.26 -10.51 -12.17
CA GLY A 184 -9.97 -9.32 -12.66
C GLY A 184 -9.09 -8.27 -13.34
N LEU A 185 -7.75 -8.39 -13.26
CA LEU A 185 -6.83 -7.43 -13.86
C LEU A 185 -6.75 -7.59 -15.39
N SER A 186 -6.70 -6.46 -16.10
CA SER A 186 -6.28 -6.42 -17.51
C SER A 186 -4.81 -6.84 -17.68
N GLY A 187 -4.39 -7.10 -18.93
CA GLY A 187 -3.00 -7.51 -19.22
C GLY A 187 -1.95 -6.50 -18.74
N ALA A 188 -2.19 -5.21 -18.95
CA ALA A 188 -1.29 -4.13 -18.53
C ALA A 188 -1.26 -3.99 -16.99
N GLU A 189 -2.44 -4.02 -16.34
CA GLU A 189 -2.54 -3.99 -14.87
C GLU A 189 -1.82 -5.17 -14.23
N ARG A 190 -1.98 -6.37 -14.80
CA ARG A 190 -1.33 -7.59 -14.31
C ARG A 190 0.19 -7.49 -14.43
N GLU A 191 0.70 -6.98 -15.55
CA GLU A 191 2.15 -6.81 -15.75
C GLU A 191 2.74 -5.76 -14.79
N LEU A 192 2.03 -4.64 -14.57
CA LEU A 192 2.43 -3.64 -13.59
C LEU A 192 2.49 -4.23 -12.18
N VAL A 193 1.44 -4.93 -11.75
CA VAL A 193 1.36 -5.55 -10.42
C VAL A 193 2.43 -6.63 -10.26
N ARG A 194 2.66 -7.44 -11.29
CA ARG A 194 3.72 -8.45 -11.32
C ARG A 194 5.08 -7.83 -11.00
N ARG A 195 5.43 -6.71 -11.63
CA ARG A 195 6.70 -6.01 -11.35
C ARG A 195 6.72 -5.35 -9.98
N LEU A 196 5.64 -4.66 -9.61
CA LEU A 196 5.53 -3.99 -8.30
C LEU A 196 5.61 -4.95 -7.12
N ALA A 197 5.17 -6.20 -7.27
CA ALA A 197 5.30 -7.21 -6.23
C ALA A 197 6.78 -7.48 -5.85
N HIS A 198 7.72 -7.24 -6.77
CA HIS A 198 9.15 -7.43 -6.57
C HIS A 198 9.93 -6.14 -6.30
N LEU A 199 9.29 -4.97 -6.35
CA LEU A 199 9.92 -3.68 -6.12
C LEU A 199 9.50 -3.07 -4.77
N PRO A 200 10.34 -2.22 -4.15
CA PRO A 200 9.90 -1.37 -3.04
C PRO A 200 8.83 -0.36 -3.49
N GLY A 201 8.92 0.12 -4.73
CA GLY A 201 7.97 0.99 -5.40
C GLY A 201 8.47 1.41 -6.78
N ILE A 202 7.63 2.10 -7.54
CA ILE A 202 7.96 2.62 -8.88
C ILE A 202 7.58 4.08 -9.01
N ASP A 203 8.43 4.89 -9.64
CA ASP A 203 8.10 6.24 -10.07
C ASP A 203 8.16 6.36 -11.59
N ALA A 204 7.81 7.54 -12.12
CA ALA A 204 7.82 7.79 -13.55
C ALA A 204 9.20 7.57 -14.20
N ARG A 205 10.31 7.81 -13.48
CA ARG A 205 11.67 7.63 -14.01
C ARG A 205 12.02 6.16 -14.11
N LEU A 206 11.73 5.39 -13.06
CA LEU A 206 11.94 3.95 -13.08
C LEU A 206 11.03 3.26 -14.09
N ALA A 207 9.79 3.72 -14.25
CA ALA A 207 8.88 3.21 -15.27
C ALA A 207 9.39 3.45 -16.70
N ASP A 208 9.98 4.61 -16.98
CA ASP A 208 10.62 4.90 -18.27
C ASP A 208 11.80 3.96 -18.54
N ARG A 209 12.66 3.72 -17.54
CA ARG A 209 13.78 2.77 -17.65
C ARG A 209 13.35 1.33 -17.90
N LEU A 210 12.18 0.96 -17.37
CA LEU A 210 11.60 -0.37 -17.49
C LEU A 210 10.67 -0.53 -18.71
N ASP A 211 10.50 0.53 -19.50
CA ASP A 211 9.60 0.60 -20.66
C ASP A 211 8.14 0.26 -20.30
N ILE A 212 7.64 0.80 -19.18
CA ILE A 212 6.27 0.56 -18.64
C ILE A 212 5.53 1.85 -18.29
N THR A 213 5.93 2.96 -18.90
CA THR A 213 5.26 4.25 -18.69
C THR A 213 3.79 4.22 -19.07
N GLU A 214 3.41 3.43 -20.09
CA GLU A 214 2.01 3.26 -20.47
C GLU A 214 1.23 2.41 -19.45
N ASP A 215 1.86 1.42 -18.82
CA ASP A 215 1.22 0.58 -17.80
C ASP A 215 0.87 1.39 -16.54
N LEU A 216 1.66 2.42 -16.21
CA LEU A 216 1.32 3.39 -15.15
C LEU A 216 0.05 4.20 -15.42
N ARG A 217 -0.56 4.11 -16.60
CA ARG A 217 -1.89 4.70 -16.85
C ARG A 217 -3.03 3.79 -16.40
N ALA A 218 -2.76 2.50 -16.25
CA ALA A 218 -3.70 1.48 -15.81
C ALA A 218 -3.33 0.99 -14.41
N ILE A 219 -3.31 1.90 -13.43
CA ILE A 219 -2.96 1.58 -12.04
C ILE A 219 -4.19 0.95 -11.36
N PRO A 220 -4.11 -0.33 -10.92
CA PRO A 220 -5.22 -0.96 -10.22
C PRO A 220 -5.62 -0.18 -8.97
N PRO A 221 -6.89 -0.26 -8.53
CA PRO A 221 -7.38 0.48 -7.36
C PRO A 221 -6.61 0.22 -6.05
N PHE A 222 -5.97 -0.93 -5.92
CA PHE A 222 -5.21 -1.31 -4.72
C PHE A 222 -3.74 -0.91 -4.75
N VAL A 223 -3.21 -0.48 -5.90
CA VAL A 223 -1.87 0.10 -5.96
C VAL A 223 -1.95 1.51 -5.40
N GLN A 224 -1.13 1.79 -4.39
CA GLN A 224 -1.19 3.01 -3.60
C GLN A 224 -0.09 3.97 -4.04
N GLU A 225 -0.38 5.27 -4.10
CA GLU A 225 0.64 6.30 -4.19
C GLU A 225 1.19 6.59 -2.79
N LEU A 226 2.51 6.59 -2.63
CA LEU A 226 3.15 6.91 -1.35
C LEU A 226 3.01 8.41 -1.05
N LEU A 227 2.31 8.76 0.03
CA LEU A 227 2.11 10.17 0.40
C LEU A 227 3.43 10.89 0.68
N ARG A 228 4.39 10.19 1.31
CA ARG A 228 5.73 10.74 1.61
C ARG A 228 6.63 10.87 0.38
N ARG A 229 6.28 10.21 -0.74
CA ARG A 229 7.03 10.26 -2.00
C ARG A 229 6.06 10.41 -3.18
N PRO A 230 5.50 11.60 -3.42
CA PRO A 230 4.55 11.81 -4.50
C PRO A 230 5.07 11.31 -5.85
N GLY A 231 4.22 10.64 -6.62
CA GLY A 231 4.55 9.96 -7.87
C GLY A 231 5.20 8.58 -7.70
N TRP A 232 5.39 8.08 -6.47
CA TRP A 232 5.78 6.70 -6.22
C TRP A 232 4.56 5.82 -5.97
N PHE A 233 4.49 4.70 -6.68
CA PHE A 233 3.42 3.72 -6.57
C PHE A 233 3.94 2.41 -5.99
N VAL A 234 3.15 1.82 -5.09
CA VAL A 234 3.48 0.57 -4.39
C VAL A 234 2.29 -0.36 -4.33
N VAL A 235 2.58 -1.66 -4.30
CA VAL A 235 1.64 -2.67 -3.83
C VAL A 235 1.79 -2.79 -2.30
N PRO A 236 0.69 -2.92 -1.54
CA PRO A 236 0.76 -3.11 -0.09
C PRO A 236 1.66 -4.30 0.29
N GLU A 237 2.52 -4.12 1.28
CA GLU A 237 3.55 -5.13 1.63
C GLU A 237 2.95 -6.51 1.95
N GLY A 238 1.79 -6.53 2.62
CA GLY A 238 1.07 -7.77 2.95
C GLY A 238 0.64 -8.59 1.73
N TRP A 239 0.63 -7.99 0.54
CA TRP A 239 0.22 -8.66 -0.70
C TRP A 239 1.40 -9.17 -1.50
N LYS A 240 2.61 -8.64 -1.28
CA LYS A 240 3.75 -8.96 -2.14
C LYS A 240 4.08 -10.44 -2.14
N ALA A 241 4.00 -11.13 -0.99
CA ALA A 241 4.24 -12.57 -0.94
C ALA A 241 3.26 -13.36 -1.81
N ALA A 242 1.96 -13.13 -1.63
CA ALA A 242 0.91 -13.80 -2.41
C ALA A 242 0.98 -13.44 -3.90
N LEU A 243 1.21 -12.17 -4.23
CA LEU A 243 1.34 -11.73 -5.62
C LEU A 243 2.59 -12.29 -6.31
N ARG A 244 3.71 -12.48 -5.59
CA ARG A 244 4.90 -13.16 -6.16
C ARG A 244 4.64 -14.64 -6.46
N ALA A 245 3.82 -15.29 -5.63
CA ALA A 245 3.43 -16.67 -5.86
C ALA A 245 2.50 -16.80 -7.08
N GLU A 246 1.53 -15.88 -7.22
CA GLU A 246 0.55 -15.88 -8.31
C GLU A 246 1.12 -15.34 -9.64
N LEU A 247 2.00 -14.34 -9.57
CA LEU A 247 2.59 -13.66 -10.73
C LEU A 247 4.13 -13.74 -10.65
N PRO A 248 4.73 -14.92 -10.90
CA PRO A 248 6.18 -15.06 -10.79
C PRO A 248 6.94 -14.32 -11.89
N LEU A 249 8.11 -13.80 -11.54
CA LEU A 249 9.14 -13.38 -12.49
C LEU A 249 10.12 -14.52 -12.75
N SER A 250 10.59 -14.66 -13.99
CA SER A 250 11.79 -15.46 -14.26
C SER A 250 13.03 -14.83 -13.61
N ALA A 251 14.06 -15.63 -13.35
CA ALA A 251 15.31 -15.13 -12.77
C ALA A 251 15.95 -14.01 -13.62
N ALA A 252 15.87 -14.11 -14.94
CA ALA A 252 16.37 -13.08 -15.87
C ALA A 252 15.57 -11.77 -15.78
N GLU A 253 14.23 -11.85 -15.68
CA GLU A 253 13.39 -10.68 -15.49
C GLU A 253 13.65 -10.02 -14.13
N TYR A 254 13.75 -10.81 -13.06
CA TYR A 254 14.06 -10.28 -11.74
C TYR A 254 15.43 -9.59 -11.69
N SER A 255 16.46 -10.16 -12.32
CA SER A 255 17.77 -9.51 -12.41
C SER A 255 17.68 -8.17 -13.14
N ARG A 256 17.04 -8.12 -14.30
CA ARG A 256 16.85 -6.86 -15.05
C ARG A 256 16.10 -5.82 -14.24
N LEU A 257 15.05 -6.23 -13.54
CA LEU A 257 14.24 -5.37 -12.69
C LEU A 257 15.07 -4.77 -11.54
N ARG A 258 15.88 -5.61 -10.89
CA ARG A 258 16.77 -5.20 -9.80
C ARG A 258 17.86 -4.25 -10.31
N ASP A 259 18.50 -4.58 -11.43
CA ASP A 259 19.58 -3.77 -11.99
C ASP A 259 19.05 -2.40 -12.42
N ALA A 260 17.85 -2.34 -12.99
CA ALA A 260 17.17 -1.08 -13.32
C ALA A 260 16.75 -0.27 -12.08
N TYR A 261 16.51 -0.91 -10.93
CA TYR A 261 16.17 -0.21 -9.68
C TYR A 261 17.39 0.49 -9.07
N PHE A 262 18.57 -0.15 -9.12
CA PHE A 262 19.80 0.37 -8.52
C PHE A 262 20.71 1.19 -9.45
N ALA A 263 20.42 1.21 -10.75
CA ALA A 263 21.02 2.14 -11.71
C ALA A 263 20.57 3.59 -11.44
#